data_AF-A0AAJ5LIT8-F1
#
_entry.id   AF-A0AAJ5LIT8-F1
#
_cell.length_a   1.000
_cell.length_b   1.000
_cell.length_c   1.000
_cell.angle_alpha   90.00
_cell.angle_beta   90.00
_cell.angle_gamma   90.00
#
_symmetry.space_group_name_H-M   'P 1'
#
loop_
_entity.id
_entity.type
_entity.pdbx_description
1 polymer ?
#
loop_
_entity_poly.entity_id
_entity_poly.type
_entity_poly.pdbx_seq_one_letter_code
_entity_poly.pdbx_strand_id
1 'polypeptide(L)'
;MYKLAPLSAAIVLALAGQAMAADSTSSQTQDGKENIAEVSQSLAPFASATQTQTGKGNNHLAVQSDSTSDIQQSANGQYNAGYADQLFENGSQVTQHASGSYNDAFASQSLGLGNQSLQTQQGAQNASTVWQESQEGSKATSWQSGQRNEAFIEQIFGGSNNRSSINQTGQENYAAAEHLSYVDGDIQVYQDGTGNWAYGDQRDGTGGTIGIGQYGGGNSVEVWQDNQTASQASVTQSGQMNEGYIDQSFGMNNKVSLSQQGTANASWSDQFETSNSTTTITQTGSNNVHFTYQNGENLNLTINTKGTGNSVTASNWKGAKMGGQFGTNQTATINQNGNGNGVNLTQNGDNQLATLTQKGTGNQMETKQADMNNELYFEQNGTDNILIADQRGTDNYAYGNSQGNGNVINLDQSGYSNQSYTNQLYGSGNEANIKQVDSYNIAYVTQGGQGNKAYVDQSGVTQTATISQLGSANVATVTQQ
;
A
#
# COMPACT_ATOMS: atom_id res chain seq x y z
N MET A 1 -19.93 55.26 39.21
CA MET A 1 -20.81 55.39 38.03
C MET A 1 -19.90 55.27 36.82
N TYR A 2 -19.91 54.21 36.01
CA TYR A 2 -21.01 53.37 35.55
C TYR A 2 -20.68 51.86 35.65
N LYS A 3 -21.65 51.08 36.14
CA LYS A 3 -21.74 49.63 35.94
C LYS A 3 -22.13 49.40 34.48
N LEU A 4 -21.37 48.60 33.74
CA LEU A 4 -21.91 47.91 32.57
C LEU A 4 -22.32 46.51 33.04
N ALA A 5 -23.63 46.28 33.05
CA ALA A 5 -24.24 44.99 33.30
C ALA A 5 -23.93 44.02 32.15
N PRO A 6 -23.93 42.69 32.40
CA PRO A 6 -23.70 41.70 31.35
C PRO A 6 -24.89 41.69 30.38
N LEU A 7 -24.61 41.80 29.08
CA LEU A 7 -25.57 41.43 28.04
C LEU A 7 -25.66 39.89 28.01
N SER A 8 -26.44 39.32 28.92
CA SER A 8 -27.11 38.03 28.68
C SER A 8 -28.26 38.31 27.73
N ALA A 9 -27.98 38.39 26.44
CA ALA A 9 -29.01 38.30 25.43
C ALA A 9 -28.96 36.87 24.89
N ALA A 10 -29.81 36.01 25.45
CA ALA A 10 -30.32 34.86 24.72
C ALA A 10 -31.12 35.45 23.54
N ILE A 11 -30.44 35.66 22.42
CA ILE A 11 -31.09 35.96 21.16
C ILE A 11 -31.57 34.60 20.65
N VAL A 12 -32.80 34.23 21.03
CA VAL A 12 -33.61 33.35 20.19
C VAL A 12 -34.03 34.23 19.01
N LEU A 13 -33.20 34.27 17.96
CA LEU A 13 -33.60 34.89 16.71
C LEU A 13 -34.43 33.88 15.93
N ALA A 14 -35.68 33.73 16.31
CA ALA A 14 -36.71 33.22 15.40
C ALA A 14 -37.02 34.31 14.37
N LEU A 15 -36.08 34.60 13.45
CA LEU A 15 -36.44 35.22 12.18
C LEU A 15 -37.07 34.13 11.31
N ALA A 16 -38.34 33.86 11.60
CA ALA A 16 -39.24 33.25 10.64
C ALA A 16 -39.43 34.24 9.48
N GLY A 17 -38.50 34.21 8.52
CA GLY A 17 -38.77 34.67 7.17
C GLY A 17 -39.84 33.76 6.59
N GLN A 18 -41.08 34.26 6.56
CA GLN A 18 -42.22 33.52 6.05
C GLN A 18 -42.07 33.20 4.55
N ALA A 19 -42.48 31.97 4.23
CA ALA A 19 -42.74 31.37 2.91
C ALA A 19 -41.51 30.95 2.09
N MET A 20 -41.04 29.70 2.30
CA MET A 20 -40.55 28.74 1.26
C MET A 20 -40.24 27.31 1.80
N ALA A 21 -40.65 26.96 3.02
CA ALA A 21 -40.47 25.64 3.63
C ALA A 21 -41.83 25.09 4.11
N ALA A 22 -42.67 24.62 3.20
CA ALA A 22 -43.76 23.73 3.59
C ALA A 22 -43.13 22.38 3.94
N ASP A 23 -43.38 21.85 5.15
CA ASP A 23 -42.98 20.52 5.63
C ASP A 23 -41.48 20.27 5.99
N SER A 24 -40.64 21.32 6.09
CA SER A 24 -39.29 21.20 6.69
C SER A 24 -39.32 21.28 8.23
N THR A 25 -38.38 20.60 8.91
CA THR A 25 -38.26 20.64 10.38
C THR A 25 -36.88 21.09 10.85
N SER A 26 -36.83 21.87 11.94
CA SER A 26 -35.59 22.24 12.62
C SER A 26 -35.78 22.13 14.13
N SER A 27 -34.86 21.43 14.80
CA SER A 27 -34.84 21.26 16.25
C SER A 27 -33.47 21.66 16.80
N GLN A 28 -33.44 22.62 17.71
CA GLN A 28 -32.21 23.16 18.29
C GLN A 28 -32.29 23.11 19.81
N THR A 29 -31.36 22.42 20.45
CA THR A 29 -31.25 22.30 21.91
C THR A 29 -29.87 22.77 22.37
N GLN A 30 -29.81 23.80 23.20
CA GLN A 30 -28.56 24.33 23.74
C GLN A 30 -28.60 24.37 25.26
N ASP A 31 -27.60 23.77 25.91
CA ASP A 31 -27.39 23.81 27.35
C ASP A 31 -25.97 24.30 27.67
N GLY A 32 -25.85 25.42 28.38
CA GLY A 32 -24.58 26.03 28.76
C GLY A 32 -24.41 27.49 28.30
N LYS A 33 -23.18 27.90 27.94
CA LYS A 33 -22.84 29.32 27.69
C LYS A 33 -22.24 29.52 26.30
N GLU A 34 -22.62 30.59 25.60
CA GLU A 34 -22.00 31.02 24.34
C GLU A 34 -22.07 29.97 23.20
N ASN A 35 -23.00 29.00 23.28
CA ASN A 35 -23.23 28.08 22.17
C ASN A 35 -23.98 28.78 21.03
N ILE A 36 -23.63 28.52 19.77
CA ILE A 36 -24.23 29.06 18.55
C ILE A 36 -24.71 27.90 17.70
N ALA A 37 -26.00 27.89 17.36
CA ALA A 37 -26.65 26.90 16.52
C ALA A 37 -27.45 27.64 15.44
N GLU A 38 -27.07 27.44 14.18
CA GLU A 38 -27.68 28.10 13.02
C GLU A 38 -28.19 27.04 12.04
N VAL A 39 -29.42 27.24 11.54
CA VAL A 39 -30.04 26.41 10.51
C VAL A 39 -30.59 27.30 9.41
N SER A 40 -30.22 27.01 8.15
CA SER A 40 -30.75 27.68 6.95
C SER A 40 -31.38 26.64 6.02
N GLN A 41 -32.69 26.73 5.80
CA GLN A 41 -33.44 25.86 4.90
C GLN A 41 -34.10 26.70 3.80
N SER A 42 -33.80 26.41 2.53
CA SER A 42 -34.34 27.10 1.36
C SER A 42 -34.91 26.08 0.37
N LEU A 43 -36.17 26.24 -0.06
CA LEU A 43 -36.82 25.35 -1.03
C LEU A 43 -36.73 23.84 -0.66
N ALA A 44 -36.77 23.50 0.62
CA ALA A 44 -36.40 22.16 1.10
C ALA A 44 -37.60 21.42 1.74
N PRO A 45 -38.63 21.01 0.96
CA PRO A 45 -39.94 20.64 1.49
C PRO A 45 -39.98 19.41 2.42
N PHE A 46 -38.89 18.65 2.55
CA PHE A 46 -38.79 17.52 3.49
C PHE A 46 -37.48 17.48 4.26
N ALA A 47 -36.72 18.57 4.28
CA ALA A 47 -35.44 18.63 4.98
C ALA A 47 -35.63 18.70 6.51
N SER A 48 -34.77 17.99 7.24
CA SER A 48 -34.71 18.05 8.70
C SER A 48 -33.31 18.41 9.19
N ALA A 49 -33.24 19.23 10.24
CA ALA A 49 -32.00 19.57 10.93
C ALA A 49 -32.19 19.45 12.45
N THR A 50 -31.32 18.69 13.12
CA THR A 50 -31.28 18.57 14.58
C THR A 50 -29.92 18.97 15.11
N GLN A 51 -29.87 19.98 15.98
CA GLN A 51 -28.64 20.48 16.61
C GLN A 51 -28.75 20.39 18.14
N THR A 52 -27.82 19.68 18.78
CA THR A 52 -27.72 19.58 20.24
C THR A 52 -26.35 20.04 20.72
N GLN A 53 -26.28 21.04 21.59
CA GLN A 53 -25.01 21.60 22.07
C GLN A 53 -25.02 21.70 23.59
N THR A 54 -24.07 21.05 24.25
CA THR A 54 -23.89 21.09 25.70
C THR A 54 -22.49 21.62 26.04
N GLY A 55 -22.41 22.58 26.94
CA GLY A 55 -21.14 23.14 27.43
C GLY A 55 -20.92 24.60 27.00
N LYS A 56 -19.72 24.93 26.52
CA LYS A 56 -19.31 26.32 26.28
C LYS A 56 -18.86 26.56 24.85
N GLY A 57 -19.41 27.56 24.17
CA GLY A 57 -18.79 28.10 22.95
C GLY A 57 -18.87 27.18 21.73
N ASN A 58 -19.69 26.12 21.74
CA ASN A 58 -19.83 25.24 20.58
C ASN A 58 -20.56 25.97 19.45
N ASN A 59 -20.15 25.78 18.20
CA ASN A 59 -20.69 26.50 17.05
C ASN A 59 -21.07 25.54 15.91
N HIS A 60 -22.36 25.40 15.60
CA HIS A 60 -22.86 24.53 14.55
C HIS A 60 -23.68 25.31 13.53
N LEU A 61 -23.43 25.04 12.24
CA LEU A 61 -24.22 25.53 11.12
C LEU A 61 -24.69 24.36 10.25
N ALA A 62 -25.99 24.33 9.97
CA ALA A 62 -26.63 23.40 9.04
C ALA A 62 -27.30 24.18 7.89
N VAL A 63 -26.98 23.83 6.64
CA VAL A 63 -27.56 24.47 5.44
C VAL A 63 -28.20 23.42 4.55
N GLN A 64 -29.47 23.57 4.21
CA GLN A 64 -30.18 22.65 3.31
C GLN A 64 -30.89 23.47 2.23
N SER A 65 -30.53 23.23 0.96
CA SER A 65 -31.21 23.85 -0.20
C SER A 65 -31.72 22.78 -1.14
N ASP A 66 -33.00 22.87 -1.54
CA ASP A 66 -33.62 21.94 -2.49
C ASP A 66 -33.43 20.46 -2.11
N SER A 67 -33.50 20.17 -0.81
CA SER A 67 -33.13 18.88 -0.22
C SER A 67 -34.31 18.21 0.51
N THR A 68 -34.35 16.88 0.52
CA THR A 68 -35.24 16.03 1.34
C THR A 68 -34.49 15.28 2.44
N SER A 69 -33.26 15.71 2.72
CA SER A 69 -32.26 14.97 3.48
C SER A 69 -32.20 15.45 4.95
N ASP A 70 -31.42 14.75 5.78
CA ASP A 70 -31.32 15.01 7.23
C ASP A 70 -29.91 15.43 7.65
N ILE A 71 -29.82 16.44 8.53
CA ILE A 71 -28.58 16.87 9.18
C ILE A 71 -28.74 16.72 10.71
N GLN A 72 -27.86 15.96 11.35
CA GLN A 72 -27.78 15.82 12.80
C GLN A 72 -26.41 16.25 13.30
N GLN A 73 -26.36 17.24 14.19
CA GLN A 73 -25.11 17.73 14.77
C GLN A 73 -25.21 17.74 16.31
N SER A 74 -24.25 17.14 16.99
CA SER A 74 -24.16 17.19 18.45
C SER A 74 -22.78 17.54 18.94
N ALA A 75 -22.67 18.48 19.87
CA ALA A 75 -21.41 18.86 20.51
C ALA A 75 -21.53 18.81 22.03
N ASN A 76 -20.60 18.15 22.70
CA ASN A 76 -20.45 18.15 24.16
C ASN A 76 -19.04 18.63 24.54
N GLY A 77 -18.96 19.70 25.32
CA GLY A 77 -17.69 20.23 25.81
C GLY A 77 -17.49 21.68 25.42
N GLN A 78 -16.31 22.04 24.91
CA GLN A 78 -15.89 23.43 24.74
C GLN A 78 -15.41 23.76 23.33
N TYR A 79 -16.00 24.78 22.71
CA TYR A 79 -15.52 25.34 21.44
C TYR A 79 -15.40 24.33 20.29
N ASN A 80 -16.27 23.31 20.23
CA ASN A 80 -16.33 22.44 19.06
C ASN A 80 -17.09 23.15 17.93
N ALA A 81 -16.61 23.04 16.70
CA ALA A 81 -17.23 23.62 15.52
C ALA A 81 -17.69 22.52 14.54
N GLY A 82 -18.81 22.78 13.87
CA GLY A 82 -19.43 21.84 12.94
C GLY A 82 -20.16 22.58 11.83
N TYR A 83 -19.81 22.29 10.59
CA TYR A 83 -20.50 22.77 9.40
C TYR A 83 -21.03 21.58 8.62
N ALA A 84 -22.30 21.63 8.23
CA ALA A 84 -22.92 20.63 7.38
C ALA A 84 -23.81 21.30 6.34
N ASP A 85 -23.65 20.95 5.06
CA ASP A 85 -24.58 21.36 4.02
C ASP A 85 -25.04 20.22 3.10
N GLN A 86 -26.26 20.38 2.61
CA GLN A 86 -26.91 19.47 1.66
C GLN A 86 -27.59 20.29 0.56
N LEU A 87 -27.11 20.14 -0.67
CA LEU A 87 -27.54 20.92 -1.84
C LEU A 87 -28.10 20.00 -2.91
N PHE A 88 -29.40 20.11 -3.22
CA PHE A 88 -30.07 19.23 -4.20
C PHE A 88 -29.97 17.73 -3.86
N GLU A 89 -29.86 17.40 -2.57
CA GLU A 89 -29.72 16.02 -2.07
C GLU A 89 -31.08 15.37 -1.78
N ASN A 90 -31.25 14.10 -2.17
CA ASN A 90 -32.47 13.35 -1.90
C ASN A 90 -32.22 12.17 -0.93
N GLY A 91 -32.87 12.17 0.23
CA GLY A 91 -32.80 11.05 1.19
C GLY A 91 -31.40 10.78 1.79
N SER A 92 -30.50 11.75 1.75
CA SER A 92 -29.14 11.66 2.29
C SER A 92 -29.10 12.01 3.79
N GLN A 93 -27.98 11.72 4.45
CA GLN A 93 -27.78 12.00 5.87
C GLN A 93 -26.37 12.52 6.14
N VAL A 94 -26.28 13.59 6.93
CA VAL A 94 -25.05 14.05 7.58
C VAL A 94 -25.21 13.95 9.09
N THR A 95 -24.30 13.25 9.76
CA THR A 95 -24.26 13.11 11.22
C THR A 95 -22.90 13.51 11.76
N GLN A 96 -22.85 14.52 12.62
CA GLN A 96 -21.63 15.01 13.27
C GLN A 96 -21.75 14.92 14.80
N HIS A 97 -20.79 14.27 15.44
CA HIS A 97 -20.71 14.12 16.88
C HIS A 97 -19.34 14.53 17.40
N ALA A 98 -19.27 15.63 18.15
CA ALA A 98 -18.04 16.11 18.78
C ALA A 98 -18.13 16.03 20.31
N SER A 99 -17.09 15.49 20.95
CA SER A 99 -16.93 15.47 22.40
C SER A 99 -15.53 15.91 22.80
N GLY A 100 -15.43 16.87 23.72
CA GLY A 100 -14.16 17.43 24.18
C GLY A 100 -14.00 18.88 23.78
N SER A 101 -12.84 19.28 23.25
CA SER A 101 -12.58 20.70 22.97
C SER A 101 -11.92 21.00 21.63
N TYR A 102 -12.38 22.06 20.95
CA TYR A 102 -11.80 22.52 19.68
C TYR A 102 -11.79 21.46 18.58
N ASN A 103 -12.75 20.53 18.56
CA ASN A 103 -12.88 19.63 17.42
C ASN A 103 -13.66 20.34 16.29
N ASP A 104 -13.19 20.19 15.06
CA ASP A 104 -13.75 20.82 13.87
C ASP A 104 -14.26 19.73 12.90
N ALA A 105 -15.53 19.82 12.52
CA ALA A 105 -16.16 18.94 11.53
C ALA A 105 -16.74 19.74 10.36
N PHE A 106 -16.46 19.29 9.14
CA PHE A 106 -17.04 19.81 7.90
C PHE A 106 -17.61 18.65 7.09
N ALA A 107 -18.85 18.76 6.63
CA ALA A 107 -19.44 17.83 5.69
C ALA A 107 -20.24 18.59 4.62
N SER A 108 -20.02 18.23 3.35
CA SER A 108 -20.81 18.71 2.23
C SER A 108 -21.32 17.56 1.38
N GLN A 109 -22.61 17.59 1.07
CA GLN A 109 -23.26 16.68 0.14
C GLN A 109 -23.97 17.50 -0.95
N SER A 110 -23.70 17.22 -2.23
CA SER A 110 -24.40 17.89 -3.33
C SER A 110 -24.77 16.97 -4.50
N LEU A 111 -25.94 17.23 -5.10
CA LEU A 111 -26.45 16.57 -6.32
C LEU A 111 -26.56 15.03 -6.23
N GLY A 112 -26.72 14.47 -5.03
CA GLY A 112 -26.74 13.04 -4.77
C GLY A 112 -28.06 12.46 -4.25
N LEU A 113 -28.07 11.13 -4.08
CA LEU A 113 -29.21 10.33 -3.62
C LEU A 113 -28.76 9.33 -2.55
N GLY A 114 -29.32 9.39 -1.34
CA GLY A 114 -29.13 8.36 -0.30
C GLY A 114 -27.72 8.27 0.29
N ASN A 115 -26.93 9.35 0.21
CA ASN A 115 -25.55 9.39 0.71
C ASN A 115 -25.50 9.49 2.24
N GLN A 116 -24.47 8.95 2.86
CA GLN A 116 -24.28 8.97 4.32
C GLN A 116 -22.90 9.52 4.67
N SER A 117 -22.88 10.57 5.49
CA SER A 117 -21.68 11.10 6.15
C SER A 117 -21.82 10.95 7.66
N LEU A 118 -20.83 10.31 8.29
CA LEU A 118 -20.75 10.16 9.75
C LEU A 118 -19.38 10.61 10.26
N GLN A 119 -19.34 11.68 11.04
CA GLN A 119 -18.13 12.21 11.65
C GLN A 119 -18.25 12.14 13.17
N THR A 120 -17.35 11.41 13.83
CA THR A 120 -17.29 11.33 15.30
C THR A 120 -15.90 11.68 15.80
N GLN A 121 -15.81 12.68 16.68
CA GLN A 121 -14.55 13.19 17.22
C GLN A 121 -14.60 13.21 18.74
N GLN A 122 -13.61 12.58 19.37
CA GLN A 122 -13.44 12.55 20.82
C GLN A 122 -12.05 13.06 21.20
N GLY A 123 -11.99 14.06 22.08
CA GLY A 123 -10.74 14.64 22.55
C GLY A 123 -10.57 16.07 22.11
N ALA A 124 -9.37 16.44 21.66
CA ALA A 124 -9.04 17.85 21.42
C ALA A 124 -8.45 18.12 20.04
N GLN A 125 -8.88 19.20 19.39
CA GLN A 125 -8.27 19.68 18.14
C GLN A 125 -8.29 18.67 16.98
N ASN A 126 -9.20 17.70 17.00
CA ASN A 126 -9.36 16.80 15.85
C ASN A 126 -10.11 17.53 14.74
N ALA A 127 -9.72 17.29 13.48
CA ALA A 127 -10.33 17.86 12.30
C ALA A 127 -10.84 16.76 11.37
N SER A 128 -12.08 16.88 10.89
CA SER A 128 -12.67 15.94 9.94
C SER A 128 -13.38 16.70 8.83
N THR A 129 -13.08 16.33 7.59
CA THR A 129 -13.65 16.92 6.38
C THR A 129 -14.19 15.82 5.50
N VAL A 130 -15.46 15.95 5.08
CA VAL A 130 -16.13 15.02 4.16
C VAL A 130 -16.75 15.80 3.01
N TRP A 131 -16.45 15.41 1.77
CA TRP A 131 -17.10 15.91 0.55
C TRP A 131 -17.70 14.73 -0.22
N GLN A 132 -18.99 14.83 -0.56
CA GLN A 132 -19.69 13.87 -1.41
C GLN A 132 -20.47 14.63 -2.49
N GLU A 133 -19.99 14.57 -3.74
CA GLU A 133 -20.62 15.28 -4.85
C GLU A 133 -21.07 14.33 -5.97
N SER A 134 -22.32 14.47 -6.40
CA SER A 134 -22.94 13.68 -7.47
C SER A 134 -22.83 12.16 -7.23
N GLN A 135 -23.06 11.73 -5.99
CA GLN A 135 -22.97 10.34 -5.53
C GLN A 135 -24.36 9.70 -5.32
N GLU A 136 -24.45 8.38 -5.42
CA GLU A 136 -25.66 7.61 -5.08
C GLU A 136 -25.31 6.54 -4.03
N GLY A 137 -25.92 6.56 -2.84
CA GLY A 137 -25.71 5.54 -1.80
C GLY A 137 -24.31 5.48 -1.17
N SER A 138 -23.43 6.46 -1.45
CA SER A 138 -22.05 6.44 -0.98
C SER A 138 -21.95 6.73 0.53
N LYS A 139 -20.95 6.12 1.19
CA LYS A 139 -20.74 6.21 2.64
C LYS A 139 -19.36 6.77 2.97
N ALA A 140 -19.34 7.83 3.76
CA ALA A 140 -18.14 8.43 4.33
C ALA A 140 -18.23 8.37 5.86
N THR A 141 -17.24 7.75 6.51
CA THR A 141 -17.19 7.66 7.97
C THR A 141 -15.80 8.04 8.47
N SER A 142 -15.74 9.03 9.36
CA SER A 142 -14.52 9.36 10.10
C SER A 142 -14.75 9.21 11.60
N TRP A 143 -13.90 8.45 12.27
CA TRP A 143 -13.87 8.36 13.73
C TRP A 143 -12.48 8.73 14.23
N GLN A 144 -12.41 9.68 15.15
CA GLN A 144 -11.15 10.19 15.69
C GLN A 144 -11.22 10.23 17.21
N SER A 145 -10.20 9.67 17.88
CA SER A 145 -10.05 9.71 19.32
C SER A 145 -8.63 10.14 19.71
N GLY A 146 -8.52 11.25 20.43
CA GLY A 146 -7.25 11.78 20.93
C GLY A 146 -7.04 13.24 20.56
N GLN A 147 -5.83 13.59 20.11
CA GLN A 147 -5.44 14.98 19.90
C GLN A 147 -4.91 15.25 18.51
N ARG A 148 -5.40 16.31 17.85
CA ARG A 148 -4.84 16.78 16.57
C ARG A 148 -4.80 15.71 15.47
N ASN A 149 -5.75 14.79 15.46
CA ASN A 149 -5.91 13.88 14.33
C ASN A 149 -6.69 14.59 13.21
N GLU A 150 -6.31 14.34 11.96
CA GLU A 150 -6.91 14.94 10.77
C GLU A 150 -7.38 13.84 9.80
N ALA A 151 -8.65 13.92 9.38
CA ALA A 151 -9.28 12.99 8.48
C ALA A 151 -9.92 13.74 7.31
N PHE A 152 -9.59 13.33 6.09
CA PHE A 152 -10.15 13.87 4.86
C PHE A 152 -10.79 12.74 4.05
N ILE A 153 -12.05 12.90 3.67
CA ILE A 153 -12.75 11.96 2.79
C ILE A 153 -13.36 12.76 1.64
N GLU A 154 -13.06 12.36 0.42
CA GLU A 154 -13.60 12.97 -0.79
C GLU A 154 -14.17 11.89 -1.71
N GLN A 155 -15.40 12.07 -2.14
CA GLN A 155 -16.10 11.16 -3.06
C GLN A 155 -16.81 12.00 -4.12
N ILE A 156 -16.20 12.15 -5.29
CA ILE A 156 -16.68 13.05 -6.35
C ILE A 156 -16.90 12.28 -7.65
N PHE A 157 -18.13 12.36 -8.18
CA PHE A 157 -18.58 11.67 -9.40
C PHE A 157 -18.48 10.12 -9.31
N GLY A 158 -19.44 9.38 -9.88
CA GLY A 158 -19.33 7.92 -10.03
C GLY A 158 -20.02 7.00 -8.99
N GLY A 159 -21.01 7.43 -8.21
CA GLY A 159 -21.75 6.50 -7.32
C GLY A 159 -22.46 5.35 -8.07
N SER A 160 -22.59 4.12 -7.53
CA SER A 160 -23.18 3.90 -6.20
C SER A 160 -22.54 2.85 -5.28
N ASN A 161 -22.47 3.18 -3.97
CA ASN A 161 -21.93 2.43 -2.80
C ASN A 161 -20.42 2.49 -2.54
N ASN A 162 -19.72 3.53 -3.04
CA ASN A 162 -18.36 3.84 -2.58
C ASN A 162 -18.32 3.99 -1.05
N ARG A 163 -17.35 3.37 -0.39
CA ARG A 163 -17.19 3.41 1.07
C ARG A 163 -15.82 3.94 1.44
N SER A 164 -15.78 5.05 2.16
CA SER A 164 -14.56 5.55 2.79
C SER A 164 -14.72 5.51 4.30
N SER A 165 -13.78 4.86 4.99
CA SER A 165 -13.78 4.75 6.46
C SER A 165 -12.41 5.07 7.01
N ILE A 166 -12.30 6.13 7.81
CA ILE A 166 -11.08 6.52 8.51
C ILE A 166 -11.30 6.38 10.02
N ASN A 167 -10.43 5.62 10.69
CA ASN A 167 -10.41 5.47 12.14
C ASN A 167 -9.02 5.80 12.68
N GLN A 168 -8.93 6.84 13.52
CA GLN A 168 -7.68 7.32 14.09
C GLN A 168 -7.75 7.36 15.61
N THR A 169 -6.80 6.69 16.26
CA THR A 169 -6.57 6.77 17.71
C THR A 169 -5.17 7.33 17.98
N GLY A 170 -5.07 8.31 18.88
CA GLY A 170 -3.80 8.83 19.35
C GLY A 170 -3.58 10.30 18.98
N GLN A 171 -2.38 10.65 18.53
CA GLN A 171 -1.98 12.05 18.36
C GLN A 171 -1.42 12.33 16.96
N GLU A 172 -1.76 13.47 16.37
CA GLU A 172 -1.16 13.96 15.13
C GLU A 172 -1.24 12.97 13.95
N ASN A 173 -2.20 12.04 13.93
CA ASN A 173 -2.38 11.15 12.78
C ASN A 173 -3.12 11.89 11.66
N TYR A 174 -2.71 11.66 10.41
CA TYR A 174 -3.32 12.21 9.21
C TYR A 174 -3.76 11.05 8.29
N ALA A 175 -4.99 11.11 7.80
CA ALA A 175 -5.51 10.16 6.84
C ALA A 175 -6.39 10.85 5.79
N ALA A 176 -6.21 10.47 4.53
CA ALA A 176 -7.04 10.89 3.41
C ALA A 176 -7.53 9.67 2.62
N ALA A 177 -8.79 9.69 2.19
CA ALA A 177 -9.43 8.64 1.40
C ALA A 177 -10.28 9.25 0.28
N GLU A 178 -9.85 9.09 -0.96
CA GLU A 178 -10.43 9.74 -2.14
C GLU A 178 -11.01 8.72 -3.12
N HIS A 179 -12.26 8.92 -3.55
CA HIS A 179 -12.84 8.28 -4.72
C HIS A 179 -13.18 9.34 -5.76
N LEU A 180 -12.60 9.23 -6.96
CA LEU A 180 -12.86 10.18 -8.04
C LEU A 180 -13.31 9.43 -9.30
N SER A 181 -14.55 9.68 -9.73
CA SER A 181 -15.18 8.98 -10.86
C SER A 181 -15.14 7.46 -10.73
N TYR A 182 -15.14 6.96 -9.49
CA TYR A 182 -14.98 5.56 -9.14
C TYR A 182 -16.30 4.94 -8.72
N VAL A 183 -16.57 3.68 -9.08
CA VAL A 183 -17.83 2.97 -8.78
C VAL A 183 -17.55 1.80 -7.82
N ASP A 184 -18.37 1.59 -6.80
CA ASP A 184 -18.29 0.44 -5.87
C ASP A 184 -16.91 0.24 -5.16
N GLY A 185 -16.16 1.33 -4.93
CA GLY A 185 -14.88 1.31 -4.21
C GLY A 185 -15.02 1.18 -2.69
N ASP A 186 -13.95 0.73 -2.01
CA ASP A 186 -13.87 0.68 -0.54
C ASP A 186 -12.46 1.03 -0.07
N ILE A 187 -12.32 2.18 0.60
CA ILE A 187 -11.08 2.63 1.23
C ILE A 187 -11.27 2.62 2.75
N GLN A 188 -10.46 1.81 3.43
CA GLN A 188 -10.45 1.69 4.88
C GLN A 188 -9.06 2.03 5.43
N VAL A 189 -9.00 3.04 6.30
CA VAL A 189 -7.78 3.49 6.96
C VAL A 189 -7.96 3.37 8.48
N TYR A 190 -7.05 2.64 9.12
CA TYR A 190 -6.95 2.50 10.56
C TYR A 190 -5.56 2.94 11.03
N GLN A 191 -5.50 3.92 11.93
CA GLN A 191 -4.26 4.41 12.53
C GLN A 191 -4.37 4.38 14.05
N ASP A 192 -3.38 3.78 14.71
CA ASP A 192 -3.24 3.78 16.16
C ASP A 192 -1.81 4.17 16.55
N GLY A 193 -1.67 5.36 17.13
CA GLY A 193 -0.40 5.87 17.64
C GLY A 193 -0.18 7.35 17.31
N THR A 194 1.02 7.71 16.89
CA THR A 194 1.46 9.11 16.81
C THR A 194 2.04 9.48 15.46
N GLY A 195 1.52 10.53 14.81
CA GLY A 195 2.16 11.08 13.61
C GLY A 195 2.14 10.15 12.39
N ASN A 196 1.20 9.19 12.32
CA ASN A 196 1.09 8.34 11.15
C ASN A 196 0.39 9.10 10.00
N TRP A 197 0.81 8.86 8.76
CA TRP A 197 0.28 9.46 7.55
C TRP A 197 -0.20 8.36 6.60
N ALA A 198 -1.43 8.48 6.10
CA ALA A 198 -2.02 7.55 5.16
C ALA A 198 -2.81 8.28 4.08
N TYR A 199 -2.61 7.87 2.83
CA TYR A 199 -3.38 8.36 1.69
C TYR A 199 -3.82 7.16 0.85
N GLY A 200 -5.12 7.06 0.61
CA GLY A 200 -5.72 6.05 -0.27
C GLY A 200 -6.56 6.73 -1.35
N ASP A 201 -6.36 6.30 -2.59
CA ASP A 201 -6.97 6.91 -3.76
C ASP A 201 -7.46 5.85 -4.75
N GLN A 202 -8.73 5.96 -5.13
CA GLN A 202 -9.36 5.16 -6.16
C GLN A 202 -9.91 6.09 -7.26
N ARG A 203 -9.36 5.99 -8.48
CA ARG A 203 -9.69 6.83 -9.65
C ARG A 203 -10.15 6.01 -10.85
N ASP A 204 -11.19 6.50 -11.53
CA ASP A 204 -11.65 6.03 -12.85
C ASP A 204 -11.82 4.49 -12.98
N GLY A 205 -12.22 3.82 -11.90
CA GLY A 205 -12.29 2.35 -11.83
C GLY A 205 -13.61 1.82 -11.26
N THR A 206 -13.65 0.51 -11.00
CA THR A 206 -14.85 -0.18 -10.52
C THR A 206 -14.50 -1.30 -9.54
N GLY A 207 -15.14 -1.30 -8.36
CA GLY A 207 -14.95 -2.31 -7.32
C GLY A 207 -13.64 -2.16 -6.56
N GLY A 208 -13.11 -3.27 -6.02
CA GLY A 208 -11.78 -3.25 -5.41
C GLY A 208 -11.74 -2.56 -4.04
N THR A 209 -10.58 -2.65 -3.40
CA THR A 209 -10.42 -2.23 -2.00
C THR A 209 -9.03 -1.69 -1.73
N ILE A 210 -8.93 -0.65 -0.90
CA ILE A 210 -7.69 -0.21 -0.25
C ILE A 210 -7.86 -0.37 1.25
N GLY A 211 -7.05 -1.22 1.88
CA GLY A 211 -6.98 -1.39 3.32
C GLY A 211 -5.63 -0.93 3.87
N ILE A 212 -5.63 0.04 4.78
CA ILE A 212 -4.43 0.58 5.42
C ILE A 212 -4.55 0.44 6.94
N GLY A 213 -3.60 -0.23 7.57
CA GLY A 213 -3.46 -0.35 9.02
C GLY A 213 -2.08 0.12 9.48
N GLN A 214 -2.02 1.15 10.31
CA GLN A 214 -0.76 1.66 10.87
C GLN A 214 -0.80 1.64 12.40
N TYR A 215 0.24 1.06 12.99
CA TYR A 215 0.39 0.92 14.44
C TYR A 215 1.77 1.44 14.86
N GLY A 216 1.80 2.41 15.77
CA GLY A 216 3.04 3.03 16.25
C GLY A 216 3.21 4.46 15.76
N GLY A 217 4.43 4.84 15.36
CA GLY A 217 4.79 6.24 15.17
C GLY A 217 5.39 6.57 13.81
N GLY A 218 4.95 7.67 13.20
CA GLY A 218 5.58 8.21 11.99
C GLY A 218 5.53 7.31 10.77
N ASN A 219 4.65 6.30 10.73
CA ASN A 219 4.52 5.45 9.55
C ASN A 219 3.82 6.24 8.43
N SER A 220 4.24 6.04 7.19
CA SER A 220 3.73 6.73 6.01
C SER A 220 3.33 5.73 4.95
N VAL A 221 2.14 5.87 4.37
CA VAL A 221 1.71 5.04 3.24
C VAL A 221 0.86 5.81 2.25
N GLU A 222 1.12 5.55 0.97
CA GLU A 222 0.34 6.04 -0.16
C GLU A 222 -0.10 4.84 -1.02
N VAL A 223 -1.38 4.79 -1.37
CA VAL A 223 -1.95 3.73 -2.21
C VAL A 223 -2.81 4.34 -3.29
N TRP A 224 -2.46 4.09 -4.55
CA TRP A 224 -3.18 4.51 -5.75
C TRP A 224 -3.78 3.31 -6.48
N GLN A 225 -5.04 3.42 -6.85
CA GLN A 225 -5.72 2.51 -7.77
C GLN A 225 -6.38 3.33 -8.88
N ASP A 226 -5.69 3.49 -10.00
CA ASP A 226 -6.16 4.25 -11.16
C ASP A 226 -6.58 3.30 -12.30
N ASN A 227 -7.79 3.49 -12.83
CA ASN A 227 -8.33 2.70 -13.93
C ASN A 227 -8.28 1.18 -13.65
N GLN A 228 -8.64 0.80 -12.42
CA GLN A 228 -8.64 -0.58 -11.95
C GLN A 228 -10.04 -1.18 -11.90
N THR A 229 -10.15 -2.47 -12.22
CA THR A 229 -11.36 -3.26 -11.95
C THR A 229 -11.07 -4.33 -10.88
N ALA A 230 -11.79 -4.27 -9.74
CA ALA A 230 -11.77 -5.27 -8.68
C ALA A 230 -10.38 -5.56 -8.05
N SER A 231 -9.44 -4.62 -8.14
CA SER A 231 -8.09 -4.74 -7.57
C SER A 231 -8.05 -4.44 -6.07
N GLN A 232 -7.14 -5.07 -5.35
CA GLN A 232 -7.04 -5.00 -3.89
C GLN A 232 -5.63 -4.60 -3.46
N ALA A 233 -5.54 -3.62 -2.56
CA ALA A 233 -4.31 -3.26 -1.87
C ALA A 233 -4.52 -3.36 -0.36
N SER A 234 -3.58 -3.99 0.34
CA SER A 234 -3.57 -4.09 1.80
C SER A 234 -2.20 -3.72 2.33
N VAL A 235 -2.14 -2.76 3.26
CA VAL A 235 -0.90 -2.33 3.93
C VAL A 235 -1.06 -2.43 5.43
N THR A 236 -0.12 -3.10 6.10
CA THR A 236 -0.01 -3.13 7.55
C THR A 236 1.39 -2.71 7.97
N GLN A 237 1.52 -1.56 8.62
CA GLN A 237 2.77 -1.04 9.17
C GLN A 237 2.72 -1.07 10.69
N SER A 238 3.73 -1.70 11.32
CA SER A 238 3.88 -1.75 12.76
C SER A 238 5.29 -1.32 13.16
N GLY A 239 5.39 -0.29 14.01
CA GLY A 239 6.66 0.21 14.51
C GLY A 239 6.84 1.70 14.21
N GLN A 240 8.03 2.09 13.76
CA GLN A 240 8.41 3.49 13.60
C GLN A 240 8.91 3.81 12.19
N MET A 241 8.44 4.90 11.60
CA MET A 241 8.97 5.45 10.34
C MET A 241 8.98 4.45 9.17
N ASN A 242 8.07 3.48 9.13
CA ASN A 242 7.96 2.62 7.94
C ASN A 242 7.27 3.40 6.81
N GLU A 243 7.73 3.20 5.58
CA GLU A 243 7.27 3.87 4.37
C GLU A 243 6.74 2.84 3.36
N GLY A 244 5.55 3.06 2.84
CA GLY A 244 4.91 2.21 1.84
C GLY A 244 4.36 3.03 0.69
N TYR A 245 4.55 2.54 -0.53
CA TYR A 245 3.91 3.08 -1.71
C TYR A 245 3.40 1.92 -2.57
N ILE A 246 2.14 2.00 -2.98
CA ILE A 246 1.51 1.05 -3.89
C ILE A 246 0.83 1.84 -5.01
N ASP A 247 1.12 1.47 -6.24
CA ASP A 247 0.45 1.99 -7.44
C ASP A 247 -0.06 0.80 -8.26
N GLN A 248 -1.38 0.73 -8.41
CA GLN A 248 -2.05 -0.19 -9.31
C GLN A 248 -2.73 0.64 -10.41
N SER A 249 -2.17 0.64 -11.62
CA SER A 249 -2.66 1.47 -12.73
C SER A 249 -3.04 0.64 -13.97
N PHE A 250 -4.19 0.93 -14.58
CA PHE A 250 -4.69 0.32 -15.83
C PHE A 250 -4.81 -1.21 -15.82
N GLY A 251 -5.53 -1.80 -14.88
CA GLY A 251 -5.52 -3.26 -14.69
C GLY A 251 -6.79 -3.86 -14.09
N MET A 252 -6.76 -5.18 -13.87
CA MET A 252 -7.88 -5.89 -13.24
C MET A 252 -7.46 -7.04 -12.31
N ASN A 253 -8.22 -7.24 -11.24
CA ASN A 253 -8.04 -8.33 -10.27
C ASN A 253 -6.62 -8.43 -9.71
N ASN A 254 -5.92 -7.30 -9.59
CA ASN A 254 -4.56 -7.29 -9.07
C ASN A 254 -4.57 -7.20 -7.55
N LYS A 255 -3.59 -7.81 -6.89
CA LYS A 255 -3.49 -7.83 -5.44
C LYS A 255 -2.10 -7.41 -4.96
N VAL A 256 -2.03 -6.40 -4.10
CA VAL A 256 -0.81 -6.07 -3.34
C VAL A 256 -1.06 -6.24 -1.85
N SER A 257 -0.13 -6.92 -1.17
CA SER A 257 -0.13 -7.07 0.27
C SER A 257 1.25 -6.67 0.82
N LEU A 258 1.31 -5.59 1.60
CA LEU A 258 2.52 -5.08 2.21
C LEU A 258 2.42 -5.18 3.74
N SER A 259 3.35 -5.90 4.37
CA SER A 259 3.50 -5.95 5.83
C SER A 259 4.90 -5.49 6.23
N GLN A 260 4.97 -4.43 7.02
CA GLN A 260 6.23 -3.89 7.53
C GLN A 260 6.21 -3.89 9.06
N GLN A 261 7.16 -4.58 9.66
CA GLN A 261 7.34 -4.65 11.11
C GLN A 261 8.75 -4.18 11.49
N GLY A 262 8.83 -3.13 12.28
CA GLY A 262 10.08 -2.60 12.82
C GLY A 262 10.28 -1.13 12.46
N THR A 263 11.49 -0.75 12.08
CA THR A 263 11.88 0.66 11.97
C THR A 263 12.45 1.01 10.61
N ALA A 264 11.93 2.08 9.97
CA ALA A 264 12.49 2.60 8.72
C ALA A 264 12.55 1.57 7.57
N ASN A 265 11.60 0.63 7.50
CA ASN A 265 11.47 -0.22 6.32
C ASN A 265 10.73 0.56 5.23
N ALA A 266 11.18 0.43 3.98
CA ALA A 266 10.60 1.10 2.83
C ALA A 266 10.20 0.09 1.75
N SER A 267 9.04 0.28 1.12
CA SER A 267 8.59 -0.57 0.02
C SER A 267 7.83 0.25 -1.02
N TRP A 268 8.12 -0.01 -2.28
CA TRP A 268 7.42 0.56 -3.43
C TRP A 268 6.96 -0.59 -4.34
N SER A 269 5.67 -0.64 -4.64
CA SER A 269 5.08 -1.75 -5.39
C SER A 269 4.19 -1.26 -6.51
N ASP A 270 4.64 -1.45 -7.74
CA ASP A 270 3.91 -1.03 -8.94
C ASP A 270 3.32 -2.23 -9.68
N GLN A 271 2.07 -2.09 -10.08
CA GLN A 271 1.34 -3.02 -10.94
C GLN A 271 0.68 -2.21 -12.06
N PHE A 272 1.37 -2.10 -13.21
CA PHE A 272 0.96 -1.27 -14.33
C PHE A 272 0.57 -2.13 -15.53
N GLU A 273 -0.62 -1.90 -16.10
CA GLU A 273 -1.16 -2.73 -17.18
C GLU A 273 -1.14 -4.23 -16.85
N THR A 274 -1.51 -4.55 -15.60
CA THR A 274 -1.50 -5.92 -15.07
C THR A 274 -2.88 -6.52 -14.94
N SER A 275 -2.97 -7.85 -15.08
CA SER A 275 -4.17 -8.61 -14.77
C SER A 275 -3.88 -9.83 -13.90
N ASN A 276 -4.75 -10.11 -12.92
CA ASN A 276 -4.65 -11.28 -12.03
C ASN A 276 -3.28 -11.46 -11.36
N SER A 277 -2.56 -10.36 -11.13
CA SER A 277 -1.18 -10.39 -10.62
C SER A 277 -1.14 -10.09 -9.12
N THR A 278 -0.28 -10.78 -8.39
CA THR A 278 -0.12 -10.67 -6.94
C THR A 278 1.31 -10.29 -6.57
N THR A 279 1.45 -9.26 -5.74
CA THR A 279 2.69 -8.91 -5.04
C THR A 279 2.47 -9.02 -3.52
N THR A 280 3.26 -9.86 -2.85
CA THR A 280 3.24 -10.00 -1.38
C THR A 280 4.62 -9.68 -0.81
N ILE A 281 4.68 -8.68 0.06
CA ILE A 281 5.92 -8.20 0.67
C ILE A 281 5.80 -8.24 2.19
N THR A 282 6.72 -8.93 2.84
CA THR A 282 6.90 -8.93 4.29
C THR A 282 8.30 -8.44 4.63
N GLN A 283 8.39 -7.33 5.38
CA GLN A 283 9.64 -6.76 5.87
C GLN A 283 9.64 -6.77 7.40
N THR A 284 10.59 -7.47 8.01
CA THR A 284 10.77 -7.50 9.46
C THR A 284 12.18 -7.03 9.83
N GLY A 285 12.29 -6.04 10.71
CA GLY A 285 13.55 -5.50 11.17
C GLY A 285 13.71 -4.03 10.81
N SER A 286 14.88 -3.64 10.30
CA SER A 286 15.17 -2.22 10.09
C SER A 286 15.80 -1.90 8.74
N ASN A 287 15.47 -0.75 8.17
CA ASN A 287 16.12 -0.25 6.95
C ASN A 287 16.06 -1.21 5.75
N ASN A 288 15.08 -2.12 5.69
CA ASN A 288 14.91 -2.98 4.52
C ASN A 288 14.20 -2.20 3.41
N VAL A 289 14.64 -2.34 2.16
CA VAL A 289 14.15 -1.54 1.02
C VAL A 289 13.76 -2.42 -0.14
N HIS A 290 12.50 -2.39 -0.58
CA HIS A 290 12.05 -3.14 -1.75
C HIS A 290 11.47 -2.22 -2.83
N PHE A 291 11.83 -2.51 -4.07
CA PHE A 291 11.21 -1.93 -5.26
C PHE A 291 10.70 -3.08 -6.14
N THR A 292 9.41 -3.08 -6.47
CA THR A 292 8.79 -4.12 -7.29
C THR A 292 7.98 -3.50 -8.43
N TYR A 293 7.97 -4.18 -9.58
CA TYR A 293 7.22 -3.80 -10.77
C TYR A 293 6.72 -5.05 -11.49
N GLN A 294 5.42 -5.10 -11.76
CA GLN A 294 4.77 -6.13 -12.56
C GLN A 294 4.06 -5.48 -13.76
N ASN A 295 4.17 -6.10 -14.94
CA ASN A 295 3.45 -5.73 -16.15
C ASN A 295 3.09 -6.97 -16.98
N GLY A 296 1.80 -7.21 -17.20
CA GLY A 296 1.27 -8.42 -17.84
C GLY A 296 0.32 -9.24 -16.96
N GLU A 297 0.24 -10.55 -17.17
CA GLU A 297 -0.85 -11.39 -16.63
C GLU A 297 -0.34 -12.53 -15.73
N ASN A 298 -1.08 -12.84 -14.66
CA ASN A 298 -0.80 -13.95 -13.75
C ASN A 298 0.63 -13.92 -13.17
N LEU A 299 1.11 -12.75 -12.76
CA LEU A 299 2.44 -12.57 -12.18
C LEU A 299 2.37 -12.70 -10.66
N ASN A 300 3.21 -13.54 -10.07
CA ASN A 300 3.28 -13.75 -8.62
C ASN A 300 4.68 -13.41 -8.11
N LEU A 301 4.78 -12.41 -7.25
CA LEU A 301 6.00 -12.02 -6.57
C LEU A 301 5.79 -12.08 -5.06
N THR A 302 6.57 -12.91 -4.39
CA THR A 302 6.60 -13.01 -2.92
C THR A 302 7.98 -12.66 -2.40
N ILE A 303 8.07 -11.68 -1.51
CA ILE A 303 9.32 -11.23 -0.88
C ILE A 303 9.18 -11.31 0.64
N ASN A 304 10.05 -12.08 1.29
CA ASN A 304 10.16 -12.15 2.74
C ASN A 304 11.55 -11.74 3.19
N THR A 305 11.63 -10.62 3.91
CA THR A 305 12.88 -10.04 4.33
C THR A 305 12.92 -9.89 5.85
N LYS A 306 13.96 -10.43 6.47
CA LYS A 306 14.21 -10.36 7.91
C LYS A 306 15.62 -9.86 8.19
N GLY A 307 15.73 -8.83 9.03
CA GLY A 307 17.00 -8.29 9.52
C GLY A 307 17.18 -6.83 9.13
N THR A 308 18.41 -6.44 8.81
CA THR A 308 18.75 -5.02 8.67
C THR A 308 19.35 -4.69 7.31
N GLY A 309 18.83 -3.67 6.64
CA GLY A 309 19.47 -3.13 5.43
C GLY A 309 19.40 -4.05 4.22
N ASN A 310 18.53 -5.06 4.20
CA ASN A 310 18.39 -5.92 3.04
C ASN A 310 17.60 -5.19 1.94
N SER A 311 17.92 -5.49 0.69
CA SER A 311 17.38 -4.82 -0.48
C SER A 311 16.89 -5.81 -1.54
N VAL A 312 15.73 -5.51 -2.13
CA VAL A 312 15.22 -6.20 -3.31
C VAL A 312 14.91 -5.17 -4.38
N THR A 313 15.52 -5.34 -5.55
CA THR A 313 15.35 -4.49 -6.73
C THR A 313 14.76 -5.33 -7.86
N ALA A 314 13.43 -5.35 -7.95
CA ALA A 314 12.66 -5.99 -9.01
C ALA A 314 11.75 -4.96 -9.68
N SER A 315 12.28 -3.78 -10.01
CA SER A 315 11.55 -2.67 -10.63
C SER A 315 12.32 -2.05 -11.79
N ASN A 316 11.62 -1.63 -12.84
CA ASN A 316 12.18 -0.96 -14.02
C ASN A 316 12.17 0.57 -13.92
N TRP A 317 11.48 1.13 -12.91
CA TRP A 317 11.28 2.57 -12.76
C TRP A 317 12.07 3.17 -11.59
N LYS A 318 12.32 2.39 -10.53
CA LYS A 318 13.00 2.86 -9.31
C LYS A 318 14.03 1.83 -8.81
N GLY A 319 15.21 2.32 -8.45
CA GLY A 319 16.32 1.51 -7.92
C GLY A 319 17.62 1.65 -8.72
N ALA A 320 18.71 1.07 -8.20
CA ALA A 320 20.04 1.15 -8.83
C ALA A 320 20.17 0.30 -10.10
N LYS A 321 19.24 -0.63 -10.33
CA LYS A 321 19.25 -1.60 -11.43
C LYS A 321 17.80 -1.89 -11.84
N MET A 322 17.54 -1.98 -13.14
CA MET A 322 16.23 -2.35 -13.68
C MET A 322 15.91 -3.83 -13.35
N GLY A 323 14.64 -4.14 -13.12
CA GLY A 323 14.13 -5.47 -12.82
C GLY A 323 12.61 -5.55 -12.91
N GLY A 324 12.02 -6.67 -12.51
CA GLY A 324 10.56 -6.87 -12.47
C GLY A 324 10.09 -8.13 -13.22
N GLN A 325 8.78 -8.33 -13.20
CA GLN A 325 8.10 -9.40 -13.94
C GLN A 325 7.36 -8.80 -15.14
N PHE A 326 7.64 -9.33 -16.34
CA PHE A 326 7.10 -8.86 -17.62
C PHE A 326 6.58 -10.05 -18.44
N GLY A 327 5.31 -10.04 -18.83
CA GLY A 327 4.72 -11.10 -19.66
C GLY A 327 3.66 -11.90 -18.90
N THR A 328 3.76 -13.23 -18.90
CA THR A 328 2.67 -14.10 -18.41
C THR A 328 3.15 -15.22 -17.48
N ASN A 329 2.31 -15.58 -16.50
CA ASN A 329 2.46 -16.77 -15.65
C ASN A 329 3.80 -16.89 -14.91
N GLN A 330 4.38 -15.78 -14.47
CA GLN A 330 5.68 -15.78 -13.80
C GLN A 330 5.54 -15.89 -12.29
N THR A 331 6.41 -16.65 -11.65
CA THR A 331 6.47 -16.79 -10.19
C THR A 331 7.89 -16.51 -9.69
N ALA A 332 7.99 -15.66 -8.68
CA ALA A 332 9.23 -15.35 -8.01
C ALA A 332 9.05 -15.34 -6.49
N THR A 333 9.89 -16.09 -5.79
CA THR A 333 9.97 -16.09 -4.32
C THR A 333 11.37 -15.69 -3.89
N ILE A 334 11.47 -14.61 -3.10
CA ILE A 334 12.73 -14.07 -2.58
C ILE A 334 12.68 -14.10 -1.05
N ASN A 335 13.65 -14.77 -0.42
CA ASN A 335 13.78 -14.84 1.03
C ASN A 335 15.14 -14.30 1.46
N GLN A 336 15.18 -13.18 2.19
CA GLN A 336 16.40 -12.59 2.73
C GLN A 336 16.39 -12.65 4.26
N ASN A 337 17.43 -13.23 4.86
CA ASN A 337 17.59 -13.31 6.30
C ASN A 337 19.00 -12.90 6.74
N GLY A 338 19.13 -11.70 7.26
CA GLY A 338 20.37 -11.19 7.81
C GLY A 338 20.57 -9.71 7.50
N ASN A 339 21.79 -9.32 7.16
CA ASN A 339 22.16 -7.90 7.06
C ASN A 339 22.71 -7.55 5.68
N GLY A 340 22.16 -6.51 5.05
CA GLY A 340 22.73 -5.97 3.80
C GLY A 340 22.69 -6.92 2.61
N ASN A 341 21.82 -7.94 2.62
CA ASN A 341 21.69 -8.82 1.46
C ASN A 341 20.94 -8.10 0.33
N GLY A 342 21.29 -8.37 -0.92
CA GLY A 342 20.70 -7.74 -2.10
C GLY A 342 20.25 -8.76 -3.14
N VAL A 343 19.04 -8.60 -3.68
CA VAL A 343 18.57 -9.33 -4.86
C VAL A 343 18.15 -8.35 -5.95
N ASN A 344 18.59 -8.61 -7.17
CA ASN A 344 18.01 -8.06 -8.38
C ASN A 344 17.43 -9.20 -9.23
N LEU A 345 16.17 -9.03 -9.66
CA LEU A 345 15.43 -10.03 -10.42
C LEU A 345 14.76 -9.39 -11.63
N THR A 346 14.92 -10.03 -12.78
CA THR A 346 14.16 -9.78 -14.00
C THR A 346 13.61 -11.10 -14.55
N GLN A 347 12.29 -11.20 -14.71
CA GLN A 347 11.64 -12.28 -15.46
C GLN A 347 10.91 -11.66 -16.66
N ASN A 348 11.20 -12.12 -17.88
CA ASN A 348 10.61 -11.60 -19.10
C ASN A 348 10.16 -12.74 -20.03
N GLY A 349 8.88 -12.79 -20.39
CA GLY A 349 8.30 -13.86 -21.19
C GLY A 349 7.26 -14.68 -20.41
N ASP A 350 7.24 -16.00 -20.61
CA ASP A 350 6.16 -16.87 -20.10
C ASP A 350 6.67 -17.96 -19.14
N ASN A 351 5.88 -18.26 -18.11
CA ASN A 351 6.09 -19.41 -17.21
C ASN A 351 7.47 -19.46 -16.52
N GLN A 352 8.01 -18.31 -16.13
CA GLN A 352 9.30 -18.24 -15.45
C GLN A 352 9.15 -18.54 -13.94
N LEU A 353 10.07 -19.30 -13.36
CA LEU A 353 10.08 -19.63 -11.93
C LEU A 353 11.44 -19.33 -11.29
N ALA A 354 11.44 -18.49 -10.25
CA ALA A 354 12.62 -18.18 -9.46
C ALA A 354 12.37 -18.36 -7.96
N THR A 355 13.25 -19.09 -7.27
CA THR A 355 13.29 -19.16 -5.80
C THR A 355 14.69 -18.82 -5.31
N LEU A 356 14.82 -17.67 -4.67
CA LEU A 356 16.10 -17.07 -4.27
C LEU A 356 16.15 -16.90 -2.76
N THR A 357 17.13 -17.51 -2.09
CA THR A 357 17.29 -17.44 -0.64
C THR A 357 18.67 -16.93 -0.26
N GLN A 358 18.74 -15.88 0.55
CA GLN A 358 19.98 -15.32 1.10
C GLN A 358 19.95 -15.35 2.62
N LYS A 359 20.97 -15.94 3.23
CA LYS A 359 21.18 -15.96 4.67
C LYS A 359 22.59 -15.49 5.03
N GLY A 360 22.67 -14.51 5.93
CA GLY A 360 23.94 -13.96 6.40
C GLY A 360 24.11 -12.49 6.02
N THR A 361 25.32 -12.08 5.63
CA THR A 361 25.67 -10.65 5.49
C THR A 361 26.16 -10.33 4.08
N GLY A 362 25.63 -9.28 3.45
CA GLY A 362 26.20 -8.72 2.22
C GLY A 362 26.07 -9.61 0.98
N ASN A 363 25.33 -10.72 1.01
CA ASN A 363 25.19 -11.59 -0.15
C ASN A 363 24.42 -10.86 -1.26
N GLN A 364 24.81 -11.08 -2.53
CA GLN A 364 24.20 -10.44 -3.70
C GLN A 364 23.75 -11.49 -4.72
N MET A 365 22.55 -11.34 -5.27
CA MET A 365 22.05 -12.12 -6.40
C MET A 365 21.58 -11.19 -7.51
N GLU A 366 21.98 -11.47 -8.74
CA GLU A 366 21.44 -10.86 -9.95
C GLU A 366 20.93 -11.98 -10.85
N THR A 367 19.65 -11.91 -11.20
CA THR A 367 18.97 -13.00 -11.90
C THR A 367 18.12 -12.47 -13.05
N LYS A 368 18.29 -13.06 -14.23
CA LYS A 368 17.56 -12.73 -15.44
C LYS A 368 17.06 -14.02 -16.08
N GLN A 369 15.75 -14.14 -16.24
CA GLN A 369 15.11 -15.23 -16.98
C GLN A 369 14.33 -14.64 -18.16
N ALA A 370 14.56 -15.18 -19.36
CA ALA A 370 13.94 -14.72 -20.59
C ALA A 370 13.34 -15.87 -21.40
N ASP A 371 12.32 -15.57 -22.21
CA ASP A 371 11.61 -16.50 -23.10
C ASP A 371 10.61 -17.42 -22.36
N MET A 372 10.81 -18.75 -22.26
CA MET A 372 9.76 -19.66 -21.73
C MET A 372 10.27 -20.69 -20.71
N ASN A 373 9.52 -20.96 -19.66
CA ASN A 373 9.73 -22.11 -18.75
C ASN A 373 11.15 -22.22 -18.13
N ASN A 374 11.84 -21.13 -17.83
CA ASN A 374 13.11 -21.25 -17.11
C ASN A 374 12.87 -21.30 -15.60
N GLU A 375 13.62 -22.19 -14.95
CA GLU A 375 13.58 -22.39 -13.52
C GLU A 375 14.94 -22.11 -12.88
N LEU A 376 14.94 -21.33 -11.80
CA LEU A 376 16.13 -21.02 -11.01
C LEU A 376 15.83 -21.20 -9.52
N TYR A 377 16.59 -22.06 -8.86
CA TYR A 377 16.56 -22.25 -7.41
C TYR A 377 17.95 -22.01 -6.85
N PHE A 378 18.11 -21.01 -5.98
CA PHE A 378 19.41 -20.68 -5.46
C PHE A 378 19.42 -20.26 -3.99
N GLU A 379 20.40 -20.78 -3.24
CA GLU A 379 20.66 -20.44 -1.85
C GLU A 379 22.07 -19.85 -1.65
N GLN A 380 22.19 -18.72 -0.96
CA GLN A 380 23.46 -18.18 -0.47
C GLN A 380 23.47 -18.15 1.05
N ASN A 381 24.47 -18.79 1.66
CA ASN A 381 24.62 -18.89 3.10
C ASN A 381 26.03 -18.43 3.51
N GLY A 382 26.13 -17.27 4.15
CA GLY A 382 27.41 -16.72 4.63
C GLY A 382 27.56 -15.24 4.33
N THR A 383 28.75 -14.85 3.90
CA THR A 383 29.12 -13.43 3.75
C THR A 383 29.61 -13.12 2.34
N ASP A 384 29.14 -12.02 1.76
CA ASP A 384 29.62 -11.47 0.49
C ASP A 384 29.63 -12.46 -0.69
N ASN A 385 28.73 -13.47 -0.67
CA ASN A 385 28.60 -14.38 -1.82
C ASN A 385 27.85 -13.69 -2.95
N ILE A 386 28.24 -13.95 -4.20
CA ILE A 386 27.67 -13.36 -5.40
C ILE A 386 27.13 -14.46 -6.32
N LEU A 387 25.90 -14.29 -6.78
CA LEU A 387 25.30 -15.05 -7.87
C LEU A 387 24.97 -14.08 -8.99
N ILE A 388 25.37 -14.44 -10.20
CA ILE A 388 24.86 -13.86 -11.44
C ILE A 388 24.30 -15.02 -12.27
N ALA A 389 23.02 -14.99 -12.61
CA ALA A 389 22.37 -16.01 -13.43
C ALA A 389 21.59 -15.36 -14.57
N ASP A 390 21.89 -15.75 -15.81
CA ASP A 390 21.16 -15.37 -17.04
C ASP A 390 20.70 -16.67 -17.72
N GLN A 391 19.38 -16.88 -17.80
CA GLN A 391 18.74 -18.01 -18.47
C GLN A 391 17.90 -17.48 -19.64
N ARG A 392 18.20 -17.92 -20.86
CA ARG A 392 17.48 -17.55 -22.09
C ARG A 392 17.12 -18.79 -22.89
N GLY A 393 15.95 -18.78 -23.52
CA GLY A 393 15.41 -19.93 -24.24
C GLY A 393 14.36 -20.69 -23.44
N THR A 394 14.28 -22.00 -23.62
CA THR A 394 13.13 -22.80 -23.19
C THR A 394 13.54 -23.97 -22.29
N ASP A 395 12.80 -24.15 -21.19
CA ASP A 395 12.95 -25.27 -20.25
C ASP A 395 14.35 -25.34 -19.58
N ASN A 396 15.07 -24.22 -19.44
CA ASN A 396 16.37 -24.24 -18.76
C ASN A 396 16.19 -24.34 -17.24
N TYR A 397 17.00 -25.18 -16.60
CA TYR A 397 16.93 -25.44 -15.18
C TYR A 397 18.28 -25.14 -14.51
N ALA A 398 18.22 -24.40 -13.41
CA ALA A 398 19.37 -24.08 -12.59
C ALA A 398 19.07 -24.33 -11.11
N TYR A 399 19.94 -25.11 -10.48
CA TYR A 399 19.94 -25.31 -9.04
C TYR A 399 21.33 -25.03 -8.49
N GLY A 400 21.41 -24.24 -7.42
CA GLY A 400 22.69 -24.05 -6.76
C GLY A 400 22.64 -23.57 -5.32
N ASN A 401 23.76 -23.74 -4.64
CA ASN A 401 23.98 -23.23 -3.31
C ASN A 401 25.42 -22.78 -3.12
N SER A 402 25.62 -21.67 -2.41
CA SER A 402 26.92 -21.15 -2.04
C SER A 402 27.05 -20.97 -0.53
N GLN A 403 28.00 -21.68 0.09
CA GLN A 403 28.30 -21.59 1.51
C GLN A 403 29.70 -21.02 1.76
N GLY A 404 29.77 -20.00 2.63
CA GLY A 404 31.03 -19.42 3.08
C GLY A 404 31.19 -17.94 2.74
N ASN A 405 32.40 -17.51 2.40
CA ASN A 405 32.74 -16.09 2.23
C ASN A 405 33.22 -15.77 0.82
N GLY A 406 32.63 -14.76 0.17
CA GLY A 406 33.17 -14.18 -1.04
C GLY A 406 33.17 -15.14 -2.24
N ASN A 407 32.32 -16.17 -2.22
CA ASN A 407 32.23 -17.07 -3.35
C ASN A 407 31.40 -16.45 -4.48
N VAL A 408 31.78 -16.73 -5.72
CA VAL A 408 31.15 -16.20 -6.93
C VAL A 408 30.65 -17.36 -7.79
N ILE A 409 29.40 -17.30 -8.21
CA ILE A 409 28.81 -18.20 -9.21
C ILE A 409 28.26 -17.34 -10.35
N ASN A 410 28.73 -17.60 -11.56
CA ASN A 410 28.21 -17.02 -12.78
C ASN A 410 27.63 -18.14 -13.66
N LEU A 411 26.35 -18.04 -13.99
CA LEU A 411 25.60 -19.00 -14.78
C LEU A 411 25.00 -18.32 -16.02
N ASP A 412 25.37 -18.78 -17.20
CA ASP A 412 24.83 -18.37 -18.49
C ASP A 412 24.28 -19.60 -19.22
N GLN A 413 22.96 -19.74 -19.27
CA GLN A 413 22.28 -20.82 -19.99
C GLN A 413 21.47 -20.25 -21.14
N SER A 414 21.79 -20.68 -22.36
CA SER A 414 21.04 -20.30 -23.56
C SER A 414 20.63 -21.53 -24.37
N GLY A 415 19.37 -21.58 -24.79
CA GLY A 415 18.85 -22.67 -25.64
C GLY A 415 17.76 -23.51 -24.96
N TYR A 416 17.78 -24.82 -25.18
CA TYR A 416 16.67 -25.73 -24.84
C TYR A 416 17.06 -26.80 -23.81
N SER A 417 16.33 -26.89 -22.69
CA SER A 417 16.50 -27.95 -21.68
C SER A 417 17.93 -28.09 -21.11
N ASN A 418 18.67 -26.99 -20.97
CA ASN A 418 19.97 -27.04 -20.29
C ASN A 418 19.79 -27.09 -18.77
N GLN A 419 20.59 -27.91 -18.10
CA GLN A 419 20.54 -28.14 -16.66
C GLN A 419 21.88 -27.82 -16.01
N SER A 420 21.86 -27.04 -14.94
CA SER A 420 23.04 -26.71 -14.14
C SER A 420 22.80 -26.99 -12.66
N TYR A 421 23.75 -27.68 -12.04
CA TYR A 421 23.77 -28.02 -10.63
C TYR A 421 25.11 -27.53 -10.03
N THR A 422 25.09 -26.42 -9.31
CA THR A 422 26.31 -25.78 -8.77
C THR A 422 26.30 -25.71 -7.25
N ASN A 423 27.22 -26.40 -6.60
CA ASN A 423 27.34 -26.45 -5.14
C ASN A 423 28.74 -26.01 -4.67
N GLN A 424 28.82 -24.88 -3.99
CA GLN A 424 30.01 -24.46 -3.23
C GLN A 424 29.77 -24.81 -1.76
N LEU A 425 30.30 -25.96 -1.33
CA LEU A 425 29.93 -26.61 -0.06
C LEU A 425 30.48 -25.89 1.17
N TYR A 426 31.68 -25.32 1.08
CA TYR A 426 32.34 -24.58 2.15
C TYR A 426 33.58 -23.83 1.63
N GLY A 427 34.01 -22.82 2.39
CA GLY A 427 35.28 -22.12 2.19
C GLY A 427 35.10 -20.72 1.62
N SER A 428 36.12 -20.18 0.97
CA SER A 428 36.15 -18.76 0.60
C SER A 428 36.75 -18.49 -0.77
N GLY A 429 36.18 -17.52 -1.48
CA GLY A 429 36.70 -17.04 -2.76
C GLY A 429 36.63 -18.08 -3.89
N ASN A 430 35.74 -19.08 -3.79
CA ASN A 430 35.54 -20.02 -4.89
C ASN A 430 34.78 -19.35 -6.03
N GLU A 431 35.19 -19.63 -7.27
CA GLU A 431 34.61 -19.08 -8.49
C GLU A 431 34.12 -20.25 -9.37
N ALA A 432 32.84 -20.26 -9.72
CA ALA A 432 32.29 -21.16 -10.73
C ALA A 432 31.68 -20.35 -11.86
N ASN A 433 32.10 -20.63 -13.09
CA ASN A 433 31.56 -20.05 -14.31
C ASN A 433 31.01 -21.20 -15.17
N ILE A 434 29.70 -21.21 -15.38
CA ILE A 434 29.01 -22.21 -16.18
C ILE A 434 28.36 -21.52 -17.36
N LYS A 435 28.79 -21.89 -18.57
CA LYS A 435 28.19 -21.48 -19.83
C LYS A 435 27.68 -22.71 -20.57
N GLN A 436 26.38 -22.74 -20.84
CA GLN A 436 25.74 -23.79 -21.62
C GLN A 436 24.95 -23.16 -22.77
N VAL A 437 25.26 -23.58 -23.99
CA VAL A 437 24.61 -23.14 -25.23
C VAL A 437 24.06 -24.37 -25.95
N ASP A 438 22.98 -24.21 -26.71
CA ASP A 438 22.27 -25.26 -27.46
C ASP A 438 21.34 -26.11 -26.60
N SER A 439 21.41 -27.45 -26.63
CA SER A 439 20.32 -28.30 -26.12
C SER A 439 20.77 -29.45 -25.22
N TYR A 440 20.01 -29.70 -24.15
CA TYR A 440 20.16 -30.84 -23.25
C TYR A 440 21.55 -30.96 -22.59
N ASN A 441 22.25 -29.86 -22.38
CA ASN A 441 23.53 -29.90 -21.68
C ASN A 441 23.33 -29.95 -20.17
N ILE A 442 24.12 -30.77 -19.48
CA ILE A 442 24.07 -30.95 -18.04
C ILE A 442 25.45 -30.61 -17.45
N ALA A 443 25.49 -29.67 -16.51
CA ALA A 443 26.68 -29.27 -15.78
C ALA A 443 26.54 -29.55 -14.29
N TYR A 444 27.47 -30.31 -13.72
CA TYR A 444 27.64 -30.52 -12.29
C TYR A 444 28.93 -29.87 -11.83
N VAL A 445 28.85 -28.84 -10.98
CA VAL A 445 30.01 -28.19 -10.38
C VAL A 445 29.91 -28.30 -8.87
N THR A 446 30.86 -29.01 -8.25
CA THR A 446 31.02 -29.07 -6.79
C THR A 446 32.39 -28.52 -6.40
N GLN A 447 32.42 -27.49 -5.55
CA GLN A 447 33.66 -26.90 -5.02
C GLN A 447 33.65 -26.88 -3.49
N GLY A 448 34.79 -27.16 -2.87
CA GLY A 448 35.00 -27.03 -1.44
C GLY A 448 36.43 -26.63 -1.12
N GLY A 449 36.61 -25.58 -0.30
CA GLY A 449 37.91 -25.05 0.10
C GLY A 449 38.14 -23.61 -0.33
N GLN A 450 39.37 -23.20 -0.63
CA GLN A 450 39.70 -21.78 -0.84
C GLN A 450 40.17 -21.48 -2.28
N GLY A 451 39.57 -20.48 -2.93
CA GLY A 451 40.08 -19.96 -4.19
C GLY A 451 40.00 -20.94 -5.37
N ASN A 452 39.12 -21.94 -5.32
CA ASN A 452 38.97 -22.88 -6.44
C ASN A 452 38.23 -22.20 -7.60
N LYS A 453 38.64 -22.49 -8.83
CA LYS A 453 38.05 -21.95 -10.07
C LYS A 453 37.58 -23.09 -10.97
N ALA A 454 36.30 -23.09 -11.30
CA ALA A 454 35.66 -24.05 -12.19
C ALA A 454 35.09 -23.32 -13.40
N TYR A 455 35.45 -23.75 -14.60
CA TYR A 455 34.95 -23.23 -15.87
C TYR A 455 34.30 -24.36 -16.65
N VAL A 456 33.01 -24.26 -16.95
CA VAL A 456 32.28 -25.17 -17.84
C VAL A 456 31.81 -24.38 -19.05
N ASP A 457 32.19 -24.80 -20.25
CA ASP A 457 31.69 -24.26 -21.53
C ASP A 457 31.22 -25.43 -22.40
N GLN A 458 29.92 -25.54 -22.61
CA GLN A 458 29.29 -26.60 -23.40
C GLN A 458 28.49 -25.96 -24.54
N SER A 459 28.89 -26.21 -25.79
CA SER A 459 28.20 -25.72 -26.99
C SER A 459 27.92 -26.87 -27.95
N GLY A 460 26.76 -27.50 -27.82
CA GLY A 460 26.43 -28.76 -28.50
C GLY A 460 25.22 -29.45 -27.86
N VAL A 461 24.93 -30.69 -28.26
CA VAL A 461 23.74 -31.43 -27.81
C VAL A 461 24.09 -32.54 -26.84
N THR A 462 23.34 -32.69 -25.74
CA THR A 462 23.45 -33.82 -24.78
C THR A 462 24.83 -33.97 -24.11
N GLN A 463 25.50 -32.85 -23.79
CA GLN A 463 26.81 -32.90 -23.16
C GLN A 463 26.69 -32.95 -21.65
N THR A 464 27.52 -33.77 -21.01
CA THR A 464 27.61 -33.82 -19.54
C THR A 464 29.01 -33.39 -19.11
N ALA A 465 29.07 -32.36 -18.27
CA ALA A 465 30.29 -31.87 -17.64
C ALA A 465 30.18 -32.05 -16.12
N THR A 466 31.22 -32.63 -15.51
CA THR A 466 31.31 -32.79 -14.05
C THR A 466 32.65 -32.24 -13.57
N ILE A 467 32.62 -31.22 -12.73
CA ILE A 467 33.79 -30.68 -12.03
C ILE A 467 33.59 -30.90 -10.52
N SER A 468 34.56 -31.54 -9.89
CA SER A 468 34.65 -31.66 -8.43
C SER A 468 36.02 -31.20 -7.96
N GLN A 469 36.08 -30.08 -7.24
CA GLN A 469 37.32 -29.52 -6.72
C GLN A 469 37.27 -29.42 -5.20
N LEU A 470 38.21 -30.10 -4.52
CA LEU A 470 38.40 -30.01 -3.09
C LEU A 470 39.83 -29.53 -2.80
N GLY A 471 39.97 -28.57 -1.89
CA GLY A 471 41.27 -28.02 -1.50
C GLY A 471 41.42 -26.54 -1.87
N SER A 472 42.65 -26.12 -2.19
CA SER A 472 42.96 -24.70 -2.39
C SER A 472 43.53 -24.42 -3.78
N ALA A 473 43.11 -23.31 -4.38
CA ALA A 473 43.61 -22.77 -5.65
C ALA A 473 43.56 -23.75 -6.83
N ASN A 474 42.63 -24.72 -6.81
CA ASN A 474 42.44 -25.62 -7.94
C ASN A 474 41.82 -24.86 -9.11
N VAL A 475 42.25 -25.17 -10.33
CA VAL A 475 41.62 -24.67 -11.57
C VAL A 475 41.21 -25.87 -12.41
N ALA A 476 39.95 -25.90 -12.85
CA ALA A 476 39.41 -26.95 -13.71
C ALA A 476 38.58 -26.29 -14.81
N THR A 477 38.83 -26.71 -16.04
CA THR A 477 38.11 -26.24 -17.22
C THR A 477 37.59 -27.46 -17.97
N VAL A 478 36.29 -27.47 -18.26
CA VAL A 478 35.66 -28.42 -19.19
C VAL A 478 35.13 -27.60 -20.36
N THR A 479 35.64 -27.89 -21.55
CA THR A 479 35.12 -27.35 -22.81
C THR A 479 34.66 -28.53 -23.66
N GLN A 480 33.38 -28.52 -24.04
CA GLN A 480 32.78 -29.52 -24.92
C GLN A 480 32.08 -28.78 -26.07
N GLN A 481 32.27 -29.27 -27.30
CA GLN A 481 31.80 -28.66 -28.56
C GLN A 481 31.20 -29.72 -29.47
#